data_AF-A0A6C0KJR7-F1
#
_entry.id   AF-A0A6C0KJR7-F1
#
_cell.length_a   1.000
_cell.length_b   1.000
_cell.length_c   1.000
_cell.angle_alpha   90.00
_cell.angle_beta   90.00
_cell.angle_gamma   90.00
#
_symmetry.space_group_name_H-M   'P 1'
#
loop_
_entity.id
_entity.type
_entity.pdbx_description
1 polymer ?
#
loop_
_entity_poly.entity_id
_entity_poly.type
_entity_poly.pdbx_seq_one_letter_code
_entity_poly.pdbx_strand_id
1 'polypeptide(L)'
;MDSKIAIINVGKYKFKITDNTLSLYDQIYCRNFKIGSDNISDCVNISISYSENHPVSASIPYITYDPNCSINTHLDRGQGSVIMIKTLLQFIHQQIPSIKEVNFEDKSNIECATEYEVQKNTKHRKKGTNVYPIPLYYFSIAFNGETWYEKHFNARQKDLNKHSRYRTKINTLLYSNEVKSNTSFIQFLEIAQPPIEIIDELQKYYHISNTFGNFFQSIPKIDRCRLVRDWISTFMSHHLIDVFGNTEWIISLPLPIVGGKRNTRKYYCPIGRITHNKTYKDFGINIENLSI
;
A
#
# COMPACT_ATOMS: atom_id res chain seq x y z
N MET A 1 23.38 -20.18 12.26
CA MET A 1 22.44 -19.13 11.84
C MET A 1 23.20 -17.84 11.96
N ASP A 2 23.55 -17.26 10.82
CA ASP A 2 24.40 -16.07 10.78
C ASP A 2 23.51 -14.85 10.63
N SER A 3 23.68 -13.88 11.52
CA SER A 3 22.89 -12.66 11.56
C SER A 3 23.80 -11.45 11.41
N LYS A 4 23.49 -10.59 10.43
CA LYS A 4 24.15 -9.30 10.24
C LYS A 4 23.17 -8.18 10.53
N ILE A 5 23.63 -7.12 11.15
CA ILE A 5 22.81 -5.95 11.50
C ILE A 5 23.40 -4.72 10.84
N ALA A 6 22.54 -3.96 10.15
CA ALA A 6 22.89 -2.67 9.56
C ALA A 6 21.94 -1.60 10.11
N ILE A 7 22.47 -0.40 10.36
CA ILE A 7 21.70 0.75 10.77
C ILE A 7 21.69 1.76 9.62
N ILE A 8 20.50 2.04 9.10
CA ILE A 8 20.33 2.89 7.92
C ILE A 8 19.59 4.18 8.31
N ASN A 9 20.12 5.33 7.88
CA ASN A 9 19.46 6.62 8.04
C ASN A 9 18.89 7.07 6.69
N VAL A 10 17.59 7.42 6.66
CA VAL A 10 16.91 7.93 5.46
C VAL A 10 16.05 9.13 5.82
N GLY A 11 16.51 10.32 5.44
CA GLY A 11 15.87 11.57 5.83
C GLY A 11 15.83 11.73 7.35
N LYS A 12 14.63 11.87 7.93
CA LYS A 12 14.44 11.95 9.39
C LYS A 12 14.35 10.59 10.09
N TYR A 13 14.29 9.50 9.33
CA TYR A 13 14.09 8.17 9.88
C TYR A 13 15.41 7.42 10.02
N LYS A 14 15.48 6.61 11.07
CA LYS A 14 16.55 5.65 11.30
C LYS A 14 15.94 4.25 11.41
N PHE A 15 16.52 3.27 10.73
CA PHE A 15 16.02 1.90 10.68
C PHE A 15 17.14 0.91 11.01
N LYS A 16 16.76 -0.19 11.64
CA LYS A 16 17.59 -1.37 11.82
C LYS A 16 17.19 -2.41 10.79
N ILE A 17 18.16 -2.86 10.00
CA ILE A 17 18.00 -3.99 9.10
C ILE A 17 18.72 -5.19 9.70
N THR A 18 18.03 -6.31 9.80
CA THR A 18 18.59 -7.59 10.23
C THR A 18 18.53 -8.56 9.06
N ASP A 19 19.69 -9.10 8.72
CA ASP A 19 19.90 -10.06 7.64
C ASP A 19 20.25 -11.40 8.26
N ASN A 20 19.36 -12.38 8.10
CA ASN A 20 19.48 -13.70 8.67
C ASN A 20 19.64 -14.74 7.58
N THR A 21 20.78 -15.44 7.56
CA THR A 21 21.03 -16.54 6.64
C THR A 21 20.73 -17.88 7.30
N LEU A 22 19.93 -18.69 6.60
CA LEU A 22 19.59 -20.05 6.97
C LEU A 22 20.26 -21.01 5.97
N SER A 23 21.09 -21.90 6.51
CA SER A 23 21.84 -22.89 5.76
C SER A 23 21.73 -24.28 6.38
N LEU A 24 21.90 -25.30 5.54
CA LEU A 24 21.99 -26.70 5.92
C LEU A 24 23.13 -27.33 5.11
N TYR A 25 24.11 -27.98 5.76
CA TYR A 25 25.29 -28.56 5.10
C TYR A 25 25.98 -27.59 4.13
N ASP A 26 26.24 -26.35 4.57
CA ASP A 26 26.84 -25.27 3.77
C ASP A 26 26.04 -24.83 2.52
N GLN A 27 24.80 -25.31 2.39
CA GLN A 27 23.85 -24.84 1.39
C GLN A 27 22.86 -23.86 2.01
N ILE A 28 22.89 -22.62 1.53
CA ILE A 28 21.88 -21.60 1.83
C ILE A 28 20.59 -22.03 1.14
N TYR A 29 19.53 -22.14 1.91
CA TYR A 29 18.18 -22.38 1.38
C TYR A 29 17.28 -21.15 1.55
N CYS A 30 17.60 -20.26 2.50
CA CYS A 30 16.81 -19.06 2.75
C CYS A 30 17.65 -17.94 3.37
N ARG A 31 17.39 -16.69 2.97
CA ARG A 31 17.91 -15.48 3.59
C ARG A 31 16.77 -14.51 3.85
N ASN A 32 16.63 -14.04 5.08
CA ASN A 32 15.54 -13.14 5.49
C ASN A 32 16.11 -11.76 5.83
N PHE A 33 15.57 -10.73 5.19
CA PHE A 33 15.87 -9.33 5.47
C PHE A 33 14.69 -8.70 6.18
N LYS A 34 14.92 -8.26 7.43
CA LYS A 34 13.91 -7.62 8.27
C LYS A 34 14.29 -6.17 8.49
N ILE A 35 13.32 -5.26 8.44
CA ILE A 35 13.52 -3.84 8.78
C ILE A 35 12.57 -3.41 9.90
N GLY A 36 13.09 -2.59 10.81
CA GLY A 36 12.32 -2.00 11.89
C GLY A 36 13.16 -1.13 12.81
N SER A 37 12.90 -1.21 14.11
CA SER A 37 13.64 -0.54 15.19
C SER A 37 14.26 -1.56 16.15
N ASP A 38 14.86 -1.07 17.24
CA ASP A 38 15.34 -1.93 18.31
C ASP A 38 14.23 -2.65 19.07
N ASN A 39 13.03 -2.05 19.12
CA ASN A 39 11.88 -2.60 19.85
C ASN A 39 10.96 -3.46 18.97
N ILE A 40 10.96 -3.23 17.65
CA ILE A 40 10.14 -3.97 16.68
C ILE A 40 11.02 -4.24 15.47
N SER A 41 11.57 -5.44 15.37
CA SER A 41 12.62 -5.76 14.39
C SER A 41 12.09 -6.19 13.02
N ASP A 42 10.79 -6.50 12.89
CA ASP A 42 10.19 -7.17 11.74
C ASP A 42 8.96 -6.44 11.16
N CYS A 43 9.02 -5.11 11.07
CA CYS A 43 7.97 -4.32 10.45
C CYS A 43 7.76 -4.62 8.97
N VAL A 44 8.85 -4.91 8.24
CA VAL A 44 8.79 -5.54 6.92
C VAL A 44 9.78 -6.68 6.91
N ASN A 45 9.35 -7.82 6.37
CA ASN A 45 10.22 -8.96 6.12
C ASN A 45 10.23 -9.30 4.63
N ILE A 46 11.41 -9.53 4.07
CA ILE A 46 11.60 -10.06 2.72
C ILE A 46 12.41 -11.34 2.81
N SER A 47 11.82 -12.42 2.34
CA SER A 47 12.46 -13.74 2.27
C SER A 47 12.99 -13.99 0.87
N ILE A 48 14.22 -14.49 0.79
CA ILE A 48 14.86 -14.90 -0.46
C ILE A 48 15.14 -16.39 -0.38
N SER A 49 14.58 -17.15 -1.30
CA SER A 49 14.80 -18.58 -1.43
C SER A 49 16.00 -18.86 -2.33
N TYR A 50 16.77 -19.87 -1.97
CA TYR A 50 17.99 -20.26 -2.68
C TYR A 50 17.89 -21.71 -3.19
N SER A 51 18.55 -21.99 -4.31
CA SER A 51 18.79 -23.32 -4.85
C SER A 51 20.25 -23.37 -5.27
N GLU A 52 20.99 -24.38 -4.79
CA GLU A 52 22.43 -24.52 -5.06
C GLU A 52 23.22 -23.23 -4.74
N ASN A 53 22.91 -22.56 -3.63
CA ASN A 53 23.49 -21.27 -3.24
C ASN A 53 23.22 -20.10 -4.20
N HIS A 54 22.32 -20.26 -5.17
CA HIS A 54 21.86 -19.18 -6.05
C HIS A 54 20.46 -18.69 -5.63
N PRO A 55 20.23 -17.37 -5.54
CA PRO A 55 18.93 -16.83 -5.19
C PRO A 55 17.94 -17.04 -6.34
N VAL A 56 16.80 -17.67 -6.06
CA VAL A 56 15.82 -18.11 -7.09
C VAL A 56 14.55 -17.27 -7.06
N SER A 57 14.11 -16.88 -5.87
CA SER A 57 12.91 -16.06 -5.71
C SER A 57 13.00 -15.19 -4.47
N ALA A 58 12.32 -14.05 -4.50
CA ALA A 58 12.13 -13.16 -3.36
C ALA A 58 10.64 -12.92 -3.14
N SER A 59 10.23 -12.82 -1.88
CA SER A 59 8.86 -12.53 -1.49
C SER A 59 8.76 -11.66 -0.24
N ILE A 60 7.71 -10.84 -0.16
CA ILE A 60 7.34 -10.09 1.04
C ILE A 60 6.21 -10.88 1.74
N PRO A 61 6.52 -11.75 2.73
CA PRO A 61 5.49 -12.46 3.47
C PRO A 61 4.67 -11.54 4.38
N TYR A 62 5.25 -10.41 4.82
CA TYR A 62 4.65 -9.58 5.86
C TYR A 62 5.11 -8.13 5.79
N ILE A 63 4.13 -7.22 5.91
CA ILE A 63 4.29 -5.79 6.12
C ILE A 63 3.35 -5.39 7.24
N THR A 64 3.85 -4.67 8.24
CA THR A 64 3.02 -4.04 9.27
C THR A 64 3.54 -2.65 9.59
N TYR A 65 2.58 -1.76 9.76
CA TYR A 65 2.83 -0.41 10.23
C TYR A 65 2.74 -0.38 11.75
N ASP A 66 3.83 0.07 12.39
CA ASP A 66 3.84 0.51 13.77
C ASP A 66 4.58 1.86 13.84
N PRO A 67 4.09 2.86 14.60
CA PRO A 67 4.82 4.10 14.81
C PRO A 67 6.24 3.89 15.33
N ASN A 68 6.50 2.80 16.06
CA ASN A 68 7.81 2.45 16.60
C ASN A 68 8.68 1.65 15.64
N CYS A 69 8.32 1.53 14.36
CA CYS A 69 9.14 0.88 13.34
C CYS A 69 10.40 1.68 12.95
N SER A 70 10.56 2.91 13.43
CA SER A 70 11.78 3.69 13.28
C SER A 70 12.44 3.93 14.64
N ILE A 71 13.78 3.95 14.66
CA ILE A 71 14.58 4.20 15.85
C ILE A 71 14.45 5.68 16.24
N ASN A 72 14.11 5.95 17.50
CA ASN A 72 14.01 7.28 18.14
C ASN A 72 12.99 8.26 17.55
N THR A 73 12.44 7.99 16.37
CA THR A 73 11.41 8.82 15.72
C THR A 73 10.17 8.02 15.38
N HIS A 74 9.00 8.61 15.54
CA HIS A 74 7.75 7.97 15.13
C HIS A 74 7.68 7.89 13.60
N LEU A 75 7.37 6.71 13.08
CA LEU A 75 7.16 6.49 11.67
C LEU A 75 5.82 7.11 11.24
N ASP A 76 5.83 8.06 10.29
CA ASP A 76 4.59 8.64 9.79
C ASP A 76 3.78 7.59 9.01
N ARG A 77 2.48 7.50 9.26
CA ARG A 77 1.57 6.62 8.49
C ARG A 77 1.60 6.99 7.00
N GLY A 78 1.66 5.97 6.14
CA GLY A 78 1.72 6.16 4.69
C GLY A 78 3.14 6.49 4.22
N GLN A 79 3.60 7.74 4.38
CA GLN A 79 4.91 8.15 3.85
C GLN A 79 6.09 7.43 4.51
N GLY A 80 6.07 7.26 5.84
CA GLY A 80 7.08 6.50 6.55
C GLY A 80 7.10 5.03 6.11
N SER A 81 5.93 4.41 5.93
CA SER A 81 5.80 3.04 5.40
C SER A 81 6.41 2.91 4.00
N VAL A 82 6.17 3.88 3.10
CA VAL A 82 6.80 3.89 1.76
C VAL A 82 8.32 3.92 1.89
N ILE A 83 8.85 4.84 2.69
CA ILE A 83 10.30 5.00 2.87
C ILE A 83 10.92 3.71 3.44
N MET A 84 10.29 3.11 4.46
CA MET A 84 10.76 1.86 5.06
C MET A 84 10.82 0.71 4.04
N ILE A 85 9.74 0.47 3.28
CA ILE A 85 9.70 -0.60 2.28
C ILE A 85 10.74 -0.33 1.17
N LYS A 86 10.82 0.91 0.66
CA LYS A 86 11.82 1.28 -0.36
C LYS A 86 13.26 1.07 0.14
N THR A 87 13.53 1.42 1.39
CA THR A 87 14.85 1.25 2.02
C THR A 87 15.26 -0.22 2.05
N LEU A 88 14.36 -1.11 2.47
CA LEU A 88 14.64 -2.54 2.51
C LEU A 88 14.84 -3.14 1.11
N LEU A 89 13.99 -2.78 0.15
CA LEU A 89 14.10 -3.23 -1.25
C LEU A 89 15.43 -2.80 -1.89
N GLN A 90 15.88 -1.57 -1.63
CA GLN A 90 17.17 -1.08 -2.12
C GLN A 90 18.35 -1.76 -1.45
N PHE A 91 18.29 -1.95 -0.12
CA PHE A 91 19.32 -2.68 0.61
C PHE A 91 19.50 -4.11 0.05
N ILE A 92 18.40 -4.81 -0.21
CA ILE A 92 18.44 -6.14 -0.83
C ILE A 92 19.04 -6.10 -2.23
N HIS A 93 18.65 -5.12 -3.06
CA HIS A 93 19.21 -5.00 -4.41
C HIS A 93 20.73 -4.77 -4.40
N GLN A 94 21.25 -4.01 -3.43
CA GLN A 94 22.69 -3.82 -3.25
C GLN A 94 23.40 -5.10 -2.82
N GLN A 95 22.79 -5.86 -1.91
CA GLN A 95 23.36 -7.10 -1.38
C GLN A 95 23.27 -8.27 -2.38
N ILE A 96 22.20 -8.32 -3.17
CA ILE A 96 21.87 -9.42 -4.10
C ILE A 96 21.33 -8.83 -5.41
N PRO A 97 22.21 -8.29 -6.28
CA PRO A 97 21.79 -7.63 -7.53
C PRO A 97 21.11 -8.56 -8.54
N SER A 98 21.25 -9.88 -8.38
CA SER A 98 20.61 -10.89 -9.23
C SER A 98 19.11 -10.98 -9.03
N ILE A 99 18.57 -10.59 -7.87
CA ILE A 99 17.13 -10.50 -7.66
C ILE A 99 16.58 -9.27 -8.39
N LYS A 100 15.73 -9.51 -9.39
CA LYS A 100 15.08 -8.47 -10.21
C LYS A 100 13.62 -8.24 -9.86
N GLU A 101 12.98 -9.17 -9.17
CA GLU A 101 11.56 -9.10 -8.85
C GLU A 101 11.31 -9.65 -7.44
N VAL A 102 10.43 -8.98 -6.70
CA VAL A 102 9.99 -9.39 -5.36
C VAL A 102 8.49 -9.60 -5.40
N ASN A 103 8.04 -10.82 -5.10
CA ASN A 103 6.63 -11.19 -5.09
C ASN A 103 5.94 -10.76 -3.78
N PHE A 104 4.66 -10.43 -3.82
CA PHE A 104 3.87 -10.19 -2.61
C PHE A 104 2.38 -10.44 -2.84
N GLU A 105 1.65 -10.55 -1.73
CA GLU A 105 0.20 -10.56 -1.70
C GLU A 105 -0.29 -9.30 -1.00
N ASP A 106 -1.18 -8.54 -1.64
CA ASP A 106 -1.75 -7.34 -1.05
C ASP A 106 -2.88 -7.69 -0.09
N LYS A 107 -2.52 -7.93 1.18
CA LYS A 107 -3.45 -8.07 2.30
C LYS A 107 -3.61 -6.77 3.09
N SER A 108 -3.21 -5.65 2.49
CA SER A 108 -3.19 -4.36 3.18
C SER A 108 -4.62 -3.84 3.34
N ASN A 109 -4.92 -3.36 4.54
CA ASN A 109 -6.21 -2.77 4.86
C ASN A 109 -6.01 -1.35 5.42
N ILE A 110 -6.96 -0.47 5.14
CA ILE A 110 -7.10 0.79 5.87
C ILE A 110 -8.16 0.62 6.95
N GLU A 111 -7.82 1.06 8.15
CA GLU A 111 -8.79 1.16 9.24
C GLU A 111 -9.62 2.42 9.05
N CYS A 112 -10.92 2.25 8.84
CA CYS A 112 -11.89 3.33 8.81
C CYS A 112 -12.81 3.16 10.02
N ALA A 113 -12.72 4.08 10.98
CA ALA A 113 -13.56 4.13 12.16
C ALA A 113 -14.28 5.49 12.20
N THR A 114 -15.55 5.48 12.58
CA THR A 114 -16.30 6.69 12.93
C THR A 114 -15.85 7.19 14.31
N GLU A 115 -16.03 8.49 14.58
CA GLU A 115 -15.69 9.07 15.89
C GLU A 115 -16.39 8.35 17.04
N TYR A 116 -17.64 7.92 16.84
CA TYR A 116 -18.40 7.12 17.79
C TYR A 116 -17.76 5.74 18.06
N GLU A 117 -17.34 5.03 17.01
CA GLU A 117 -16.67 3.72 17.17
C GLU A 117 -15.30 3.86 17.85
N VAL A 118 -14.58 4.95 17.57
CA VAL A 118 -13.31 5.30 18.26
C VAL A 118 -13.56 5.57 19.74
N GLN A 119 -14.64 6.28 20.09
CA GLN A 119 -14.99 6.62 21.47
C GLN A 119 -15.48 5.39 22.28
N LYS A 120 -16.24 4.49 21.65
CA LYS A 120 -16.82 3.30 22.30
C LYS A 120 -15.79 2.23 22.63
N ASN A 121 -14.72 2.10 21.83
CA ASN A 121 -13.66 1.10 22.01
C ASN A 121 -12.47 1.56 22.89
N THR A 122 -12.64 2.62 23.68
CA THR A 122 -11.58 3.21 24.52
C THR A 122 -11.00 2.26 25.58
N LYS A 123 -11.75 1.24 26.04
CA LYS A 123 -11.34 0.33 27.12
C LYS A 123 -10.38 -0.80 26.70
N HIS A 124 -10.23 -1.08 25.41
CA HIS A 124 -9.35 -2.15 24.90
C HIS A 124 -8.49 -1.65 23.73
N ARG A 125 -7.66 -0.63 23.97
CA ARG A 125 -6.60 -0.21 23.05
C ARG A 125 -5.48 -1.26 22.98
N LYS A 126 -5.75 -2.43 22.39
CA LYS A 126 -4.68 -3.12 21.65
C LYS A 126 -4.42 -2.27 20.40
N LYS A 127 -3.15 -2.09 20.00
CA LYS A 127 -2.78 -1.27 18.84
C LYS A 127 -3.63 -1.69 17.61
N GLY A 128 -4.39 -0.75 17.05
CA GLY A 128 -5.35 -0.99 15.95
C GLY A 128 -6.79 -0.81 16.40
N THR A 129 -7.58 -0.04 15.67
CA THR A 129 -8.96 0.28 16.07
C THR A 129 -9.90 -0.92 15.89
N ASN A 130 -9.51 -1.96 15.13
CA ASN A 130 -10.29 -3.16 14.81
C ASN A 130 -11.71 -2.89 14.27
N VAL A 131 -12.02 -1.64 13.87
CA VAL A 131 -13.42 -1.26 13.71
C VAL A 131 -14.00 -1.87 12.45
N TYR A 132 -13.48 -1.57 11.26
CA TYR A 132 -13.82 -2.30 10.02
C TYR A 132 -12.69 -2.09 8.98
N PRO A 133 -11.98 -3.15 8.55
CA PRO A 133 -10.92 -3.02 7.55
C PRO A 133 -11.50 -2.85 6.15
N ILE A 134 -11.09 -1.80 5.43
CA ILE A 134 -11.33 -1.69 3.99
C ILE A 134 -10.08 -2.18 3.25
N PRO A 135 -10.21 -3.03 2.22
CA PRO A 135 -9.08 -3.40 1.36
C PRO A 135 -8.43 -2.17 0.73
N LEU A 136 -7.15 -1.95 1.02
CA LEU A 136 -6.43 -0.74 0.61
C LEU A 136 -6.35 -0.63 -0.91
N TYR A 137 -6.26 -1.74 -1.63
CA TYR A 137 -6.21 -1.75 -3.09
C TYR A 137 -7.48 -1.15 -3.70
N TYR A 138 -8.68 -1.59 -3.30
CA TYR A 138 -9.95 -1.05 -3.83
C TYR A 138 -10.16 0.40 -3.43
N PHE A 139 -9.83 0.76 -2.19
CA PHE A 139 -9.87 2.15 -1.75
C PHE A 139 -8.93 3.03 -2.59
N SER A 140 -7.68 2.58 -2.80
CA SER A 140 -6.73 3.33 -3.61
C SER A 140 -7.17 3.42 -5.07
N ILE A 141 -7.70 2.33 -5.65
CA ILE A 141 -8.21 2.32 -7.02
C ILE A 141 -9.33 3.36 -7.19
N ALA A 142 -10.32 3.40 -6.29
CA ALA A 142 -11.44 4.35 -6.39
C ALA A 142 -10.96 5.81 -6.42
N PHE A 143 -10.03 6.15 -5.54
CA PHE A 143 -9.62 7.54 -5.32
C PHE A 143 -8.32 7.95 -6.04
N ASN A 144 -7.59 7.02 -6.64
CA ASN A 144 -6.33 7.30 -7.33
C ASN A 144 -6.21 6.64 -8.72
N GLY A 145 -7.11 5.73 -9.08
CA GLY A 145 -7.05 4.98 -10.35
C GLY A 145 -5.93 3.94 -10.43
N GLU A 146 -5.33 3.60 -9.29
CA GLU A 146 -4.25 2.63 -9.15
C GLU A 146 -4.18 2.15 -7.70
N THR A 147 -3.65 0.94 -7.46
CA THR A 147 -3.38 0.44 -6.12
C THR A 147 -2.29 1.27 -5.44
N TRP A 148 -2.22 1.17 -4.10
CA TRP A 148 -1.17 1.86 -3.35
C TRP A 148 0.23 1.38 -3.77
N TYR A 149 0.38 0.09 -4.08
CA TYR A 149 1.66 -0.46 -4.50
C TYR A 149 2.06 -0.09 -5.93
N GLU A 150 1.11 0.00 -6.87
CA GLU A 150 1.34 0.58 -8.21
C GLU A 150 1.92 2.00 -8.06
N LYS A 151 1.23 2.83 -7.29
CA LYS A 151 1.59 4.24 -7.08
C LYS A 151 2.98 4.45 -6.50
N HIS A 152 3.35 3.64 -5.50
CA HIS A 152 4.54 3.89 -4.68
C HIS A 152 5.75 3.04 -5.05
N PHE A 153 5.54 1.87 -5.66
CA PHE A 153 6.61 0.90 -5.98
C PHE A 153 6.58 0.45 -7.44
N ASN A 154 5.70 1.00 -8.28
CA ASN A 154 5.48 0.53 -9.65
C ASN A 154 5.17 -0.98 -9.69
N ALA A 155 4.42 -1.45 -8.68
CA ALA A 155 4.05 -2.84 -8.59
C ALA A 155 3.08 -3.22 -9.71
N ARG A 156 3.12 -4.47 -10.15
CA ARG A 156 2.23 -5.01 -11.19
C ARG A 156 1.82 -6.44 -10.86
N GLN A 157 0.75 -6.91 -11.50
CA GLN A 157 0.45 -8.35 -11.47
C GLN A 157 1.54 -9.09 -12.28
N LYS A 158 1.87 -10.31 -11.86
CA LYS A 158 2.88 -11.16 -12.49
C LYS A 158 2.52 -11.46 -13.95
N ASP A 159 1.26 -11.80 -14.20
CA ASP A 159 0.70 -11.91 -15.55
C ASP A 159 0.48 -10.51 -16.15
N LEU A 160 1.31 -10.17 -17.15
CA LEU A 160 1.27 -8.90 -17.86
C LEU A 160 0.00 -8.70 -18.69
N ASN A 161 -0.56 -9.78 -19.25
CA ASN A 161 -1.79 -9.70 -20.04
C ASN A 161 -2.98 -9.38 -19.12
N LYS A 162 -3.05 -10.07 -17.98
CA LYS A 162 -4.03 -9.78 -16.92
C LYS A 162 -3.86 -8.36 -16.39
N HIS A 163 -2.63 -7.92 -16.14
CA HIS A 163 -2.34 -6.55 -15.69
C HIS A 163 -2.79 -5.50 -16.70
N SER A 164 -2.50 -5.70 -17.99
CA SER A 164 -2.91 -4.79 -19.08
C SER A 164 -4.43 -4.68 -19.17
N ARG A 165 -5.14 -5.82 -19.14
CA ARG A 165 -6.61 -5.85 -19.09
C ARG A 165 -7.16 -5.12 -17.88
N TYR A 166 -6.56 -5.32 -16.71
CA TYR A 166 -6.91 -4.59 -15.49
C TYR A 166 -6.76 -3.08 -15.67
N ARG A 167 -5.62 -2.59 -16.16
CA ARG A 167 -5.38 -1.15 -16.38
C ARG A 167 -6.40 -0.56 -17.36
N THR A 168 -6.68 -1.26 -18.46
CA THR A 168 -7.72 -0.85 -19.43
C THR A 168 -9.09 -0.78 -18.78
N LYS A 169 -9.48 -1.81 -18.01
CA LYS A 169 -10.78 -1.86 -17.33
C LYS A 169 -10.95 -0.74 -16.30
N ILE A 170 -9.91 -0.43 -15.53
CA ILE A 170 -9.88 0.72 -14.62
C ILE A 170 -10.02 2.03 -15.37
N ASN A 171 -9.30 2.19 -16.48
CA ASN A 171 -9.36 3.41 -17.27
C ASN A 171 -10.77 3.65 -17.81
N THR A 172 -11.38 2.60 -18.36
CA THR A 172 -12.76 2.63 -18.85
C THR A 172 -13.74 2.89 -17.71
N LEU A 173 -13.65 2.17 -16.59
CA LEU A 173 -14.57 2.32 -15.46
C LEU A 173 -14.54 3.73 -14.85
N LEU A 174 -13.34 4.24 -14.54
CA LEU A 174 -13.20 5.49 -13.78
C LEU A 174 -13.26 6.74 -14.63
N TYR A 175 -12.86 6.67 -15.90
CA TYR A 175 -12.69 7.87 -16.73
C TYR A 175 -13.58 7.90 -17.99
N SER A 176 -14.27 6.81 -18.34
CA SER A 176 -15.28 6.88 -19.40
C SER A 176 -16.57 7.51 -18.88
N ASN A 177 -17.07 8.50 -19.63
CA ASN A 177 -18.40 9.07 -19.38
C ASN A 177 -19.49 8.04 -19.66
N GLU A 178 -19.31 7.22 -20.70
CA GLU A 178 -20.30 6.26 -21.18
C GLU A 178 -20.68 5.23 -20.10
N VAL A 179 -19.68 4.71 -19.38
CA VAL A 179 -19.92 3.70 -18.34
C VAL A 179 -20.81 4.25 -17.23
N LYS A 180 -20.56 5.49 -16.80
CA LYS A 180 -21.37 6.11 -15.74
C LYS A 180 -22.72 6.59 -16.26
N SER A 181 -22.79 7.16 -17.47
CA SER A 181 -24.06 7.60 -18.07
C SER A 181 -25.03 6.45 -18.33
N ASN A 182 -24.49 5.28 -18.68
CA ASN A 182 -25.27 4.07 -18.93
C ASN A 182 -25.61 3.30 -17.63
N THR A 183 -25.09 3.76 -16.48
CA THR A 183 -25.42 3.21 -15.16
C THR A 183 -26.36 4.18 -14.45
N SER A 184 -27.63 3.82 -14.32
CA SER A 184 -28.57 4.61 -13.50
C SER A 184 -28.18 4.54 -12.03
N PHE A 185 -28.65 5.50 -11.22
CA PHE A 185 -28.39 5.46 -9.78
C PHE A 185 -28.96 4.19 -9.13
N ILE A 186 -30.10 3.69 -9.60
CA ILE A 186 -30.69 2.42 -9.11
C ILE A 186 -29.78 1.23 -9.42
N GLN A 187 -29.25 1.13 -10.65
CA GLN A 187 -28.29 0.08 -11.00
C GLN A 187 -27.01 0.17 -10.18
N PHE A 188 -26.53 1.39 -9.90
CA PHE A 188 -25.41 1.58 -8.98
C PHE A 188 -25.73 1.03 -7.57
N LEU A 189 -26.93 1.29 -7.04
CA LEU A 189 -27.36 0.77 -5.74
C LEU A 189 -27.47 -0.76 -5.72
N GLU A 190 -27.94 -1.38 -6.81
CA GLU A 190 -28.00 -2.85 -6.95
C GLU A 190 -26.61 -3.50 -6.93
N ILE A 191 -25.63 -2.84 -7.57
CA ILE A 191 -24.24 -3.31 -7.63
C ILE A 191 -23.50 -3.07 -6.32
N ALA A 192 -23.53 -1.83 -5.82
CA ALA A 192 -22.74 -1.43 -4.66
C ALA A 192 -23.34 -1.94 -3.35
N GLN A 193 -24.67 -1.92 -3.24
CA GLN A 193 -25.40 -2.27 -2.02
C GLN A 193 -24.97 -1.44 -0.80
N PRO A 194 -24.97 -0.09 -0.89
CA PRO A 194 -24.66 0.75 0.26
C PRO A 194 -25.75 0.65 1.34
N PRO A 195 -25.42 0.90 2.62
CA PRO A 195 -26.42 1.04 3.68
C PRO A 195 -27.44 2.13 3.36
N ILE A 196 -28.69 1.93 3.77
CA ILE A 196 -29.83 2.82 3.45
C ILE A 196 -29.57 4.25 3.97
N GLU A 197 -28.91 4.37 5.12
CA GLU A 197 -28.65 5.62 5.81
C GLU A 197 -27.75 6.59 5.03
N ILE A 198 -26.98 6.10 4.06
CA ILE A 198 -26.06 6.92 3.26
C ILE A 198 -26.54 7.14 1.81
N ILE A 199 -27.65 6.52 1.38
CA ILE A 199 -28.12 6.57 -0.01
C ILE A 199 -28.39 8.01 -0.47
N ASP A 200 -29.12 8.79 0.32
CA ASP A 200 -29.46 10.18 -0.02
C ASP A 200 -28.22 11.07 -0.16
N GLU A 201 -27.19 10.79 0.64
CA GLU A 201 -25.93 11.51 0.59
C GLU A 201 -25.10 11.11 -0.64
N LEU A 202 -25.03 9.80 -0.94
CA LEU A 202 -24.37 9.28 -2.14
C LEU A 202 -25.03 9.80 -3.42
N GLN A 203 -26.36 9.92 -3.44
CA GLN A 203 -27.11 10.41 -4.59
C GLN A 203 -26.68 11.82 -5.00
N LYS A 204 -26.42 12.70 -4.03
CA LYS A 204 -25.95 14.07 -4.27
C LYS A 204 -24.61 14.06 -5.04
N TYR A 205 -23.67 13.23 -4.59
CA TYR A 205 -22.37 13.10 -5.24
C TYR A 205 -22.46 12.39 -6.60
N TYR A 206 -23.40 11.45 -6.73
CA TYR A 206 -23.61 10.68 -7.96
C TYR A 206 -24.07 11.57 -9.11
N HIS A 207 -25.06 12.43 -8.89
CA HIS A 207 -25.67 13.25 -9.95
C HIS A 207 -24.81 14.43 -10.42
N ILE A 208 -23.90 14.93 -9.58
CA ILE A 208 -23.01 16.05 -9.95
C ILE A 208 -21.78 15.63 -10.76
N SER A 209 -21.60 14.34 -11.04
CA SER A 209 -20.37 13.81 -11.64
C SER A 209 -20.64 13.04 -12.93
N ASN A 210 -19.75 13.22 -13.91
CA ASN A 210 -19.91 12.62 -15.25
C ASN A 210 -19.22 11.25 -15.40
N THR A 211 -18.28 10.92 -14.51
CA THR A 211 -17.56 9.63 -14.49
C THR A 211 -17.57 9.06 -13.07
N PHE A 212 -17.32 7.75 -12.92
CA PHE A 212 -17.13 7.16 -11.59
C PHE A 212 -15.91 7.75 -10.87
N GLY A 213 -14.84 8.08 -11.58
CA GLY A 213 -13.68 8.78 -11.02
C GLY A 213 -14.08 10.14 -10.42
N ASN A 214 -14.89 10.94 -11.13
CA ASN A 214 -15.39 12.22 -10.63
C ASN A 214 -16.35 12.06 -9.45
N PHE A 215 -17.17 11.00 -9.45
CA PHE A 215 -18.01 10.63 -8.31
C PHE A 215 -17.19 10.34 -7.06
N PHE A 216 -16.15 9.50 -7.16
CA PHE A 216 -15.28 9.25 -6.02
C PHE A 216 -14.52 10.51 -5.59
N GLN A 217 -14.09 11.36 -6.53
CA GLN A 217 -13.39 12.60 -6.16
C GLN A 217 -14.30 13.66 -5.52
N SER A 218 -15.60 13.67 -5.85
CA SER A 218 -16.54 14.65 -5.27
C SER A 218 -16.81 14.38 -3.79
N ILE A 219 -16.59 13.14 -3.32
CA ILE A 219 -16.69 12.80 -1.90
C ILE A 219 -15.56 13.50 -1.11
N PRO A 220 -15.89 14.36 -0.13
CA PRO A 220 -14.92 15.01 0.73
C PRO A 220 -14.02 14.01 1.44
N LYS A 221 -12.73 14.34 1.58
CA LYS A 221 -11.74 13.40 2.15
C LYS A 221 -12.12 12.87 3.54
N ILE A 222 -12.76 13.69 4.37
CA ILE A 222 -13.19 13.33 5.72
C ILE A 222 -14.31 12.29 5.71
N ASP A 223 -15.14 12.30 4.66
CA ASP A 223 -16.30 11.41 4.53
C ASP A 223 -16.02 10.13 3.77
N ARG A 224 -14.91 10.05 3.01
CA ARG A 224 -14.58 8.88 2.16
C ARG A 224 -14.67 7.57 2.91
N CYS A 225 -14.04 7.48 4.09
CA CYS A 225 -14.10 6.27 4.91
C CYS A 225 -15.55 5.90 5.26
N ARG A 226 -16.30 6.83 5.86
CA ARG A 226 -17.69 6.59 6.28
C ARG A 226 -18.59 6.20 5.11
N LEU A 227 -18.43 6.89 3.97
CA LEU A 227 -19.34 6.76 2.84
C LEU A 227 -19.06 5.57 1.95
N VAL A 228 -17.86 4.99 1.94
CA VAL A 228 -17.55 3.88 1.01
C VAL A 228 -17.22 2.56 1.70
N ARG A 229 -16.99 2.57 3.03
CA ARG A 229 -16.51 1.39 3.76
C ARG A 229 -17.31 0.12 3.52
N ASP A 230 -18.63 0.26 3.48
CA ASP A 230 -19.55 -0.89 3.51
C ASP A 230 -19.75 -1.52 2.13
N TRP A 231 -19.42 -0.82 1.04
CA TRP A 231 -19.80 -1.23 -0.31
C TRP A 231 -18.68 -1.15 -1.36
N ILE A 232 -17.57 -0.47 -1.10
CA ILE A 232 -16.51 -0.28 -2.10
C ILE A 232 -15.95 -1.60 -2.60
N SER A 233 -15.86 -2.59 -1.72
CA SER A 233 -15.40 -3.93 -2.09
C SER A 233 -16.37 -4.60 -3.05
N THR A 234 -17.68 -4.54 -2.77
CA THR A 234 -18.73 -5.12 -3.62
C THR A 234 -18.71 -4.49 -5.01
N PHE A 235 -18.71 -3.15 -5.06
CA PHE A 235 -18.67 -2.40 -6.31
C PHE A 235 -17.41 -2.71 -7.14
N MET A 236 -16.23 -2.66 -6.52
CA MET A 236 -14.98 -2.93 -7.23
C MET A 236 -14.85 -4.39 -7.66
N SER A 237 -15.31 -5.33 -6.84
CA SER A 237 -15.27 -6.76 -7.18
C SER A 237 -16.17 -7.06 -8.37
N HIS A 238 -17.40 -6.51 -8.38
CA HIS A 238 -18.32 -6.65 -9.51
C HIS A 238 -17.66 -6.23 -10.83
N HIS A 239 -16.97 -5.10 -10.85
CA HIS A 239 -16.33 -4.62 -12.07
C HIS A 239 -14.98 -5.25 -12.38
N LEU A 240 -14.25 -5.82 -11.41
CA LEU A 240 -12.86 -6.25 -11.60
C LEU A 240 -12.60 -7.75 -11.43
N ILE A 241 -13.64 -8.54 -11.17
CA ILE A 241 -13.56 -9.97 -10.82
C ILE A 241 -12.67 -10.83 -11.74
N ASP A 242 -12.63 -10.54 -13.04
CA ASP A 242 -11.90 -11.32 -14.04
C ASP A 242 -10.47 -10.82 -14.31
N VAL A 243 -10.13 -9.61 -13.85
CA VAL A 243 -8.86 -8.95 -14.19
C VAL A 243 -8.02 -8.59 -12.96
N PHE A 244 -8.59 -8.60 -11.76
CA PHE A 244 -7.92 -8.18 -10.55
C PHE A 244 -7.92 -9.29 -9.50
N GLY A 245 -6.76 -9.55 -8.92
CA GLY A 245 -6.59 -10.34 -7.71
C GLY A 245 -5.60 -9.66 -6.79
N ASN A 246 -5.60 -10.01 -5.50
CA ASN A 246 -4.65 -9.49 -4.52
C ASN A 246 -3.40 -10.38 -4.38
N THR A 247 -3.32 -11.49 -5.12
CA THR A 247 -2.17 -12.40 -5.17
C THR A 247 -1.33 -12.16 -6.41
N GLU A 248 -0.13 -12.76 -6.43
CA GLU A 248 0.78 -12.73 -7.58
C GLU A 248 1.18 -11.32 -8.03
N TRP A 249 1.36 -10.39 -7.08
CA TRP A 249 1.92 -9.08 -7.37
C TRP A 249 3.43 -9.11 -7.28
N ILE A 250 4.08 -8.25 -8.06
CA ILE A 250 5.54 -8.13 -8.07
C ILE A 250 5.97 -6.67 -8.03
N ILE A 251 7.13 -6.43 -7.41
CA ILE A 251 7.86 -5.17 -7.44
C ILE A 251 9.18 -5.43 -8.17
N SER A 252 9.45 -4.66 -9.23
CA SER A 252 10.70 -4.77 -9.98
C SER A 252 11.84 -4.00 -9.30
N LEU A 253 13.05 -4.57 -9.34
CA LEU A 253 14.30 -4.00 -8.83
C LEU A 253 15.31 -3.78 -9.98
N PRO A 254 16.09 -2.69 -9.96
CA PRO A 254 16.05 -1.60 -8.97
C PRO A 254 14.74 -0.80 -9.07
N LEU A 255 14.33 -0.22 -7.95
CA LEU A 255 13.19 0.69 -7.96
C LEU A 255 13.51 1.87 -8.88
N PRO A 256 12.59 2.26 -9.80
CA PRO A 256 12.83 3.40 -10.67
C PRO A 256 13.01 4.67 -9.82
N ILE A 257 14.11 5.38 -10.03
CA ILE A 257 14.37 6.68 -9.41
C ILE A 257 13.48 7.70 -10.13
N VAL A 258 12.24 7.85 -9.68
CA VAL A 258 11.32 8.84 -10.26
C VAL A 258 11.63 10.21 -9.66
N GLY A 259 12.58 10.94 -10.24
CA GLY A 259 12.91 12.34 -9.91
C GLY A 259 11.82 13.36 -10.31
N GLY A 260 10.54 12.97 -10.27
CA GLY A 260 9.42 13.78 -10.68
C GLY A 260 8.66 14.33 -9.48
N LYS A 261 8.28 15.62 -9.53
CA LYS A 261 7.23 16.18 -8.67
C LYS A 261 5.90 15.48 -8.99
N ARG A 262 5.68 14.27 -8.48
CA ARG A 262 4.33 13.71 -8.42
C ARG A 262 3.58 14.58 -7.41
N ASN A 263 2.53 15.26 -7.88
CA ASN A 263 1.60 15.97 -7.00
C ASN A 263 0.94 14.93 -6.08
N THR A 264 1.59 14.63 -4.96
CA THR A 264 1.04 13.77 -3.92
C THR A 264 -0.13 14.53 -3.29
N ARG A 265 -1.36 14.14 -3.67
CA ARG A 265 -2.55 14.61 -2.97
C ARG A 265 -2.43 14.18 -1.50
N LYS A 266 -2.25 15.15 -0.61
CA LYS A 266 -2.12 14.96 0.84
C LYS A 266 -3.28 14.09 1.37
N TYR A 267 -2.96 12.96 2.02
CA TYR A 267 -3.93 12.12 2.71
C TYR A 267 -4.10 12.62 4.16
N TYR A 268 -5.34 12.69 4.63
CA TYR A 268 -5.66 12.98 6.03
C TYR A 268 -6.07 11.67 6.70
N CYS A 269 -5.41 11.33 7.80
CA CYS A 269 -5.80 10.27 8.72
C CYS A 269 -6.46 10.97 9.92
N PRO A 270 -7.65 10.55 10.39
CA PRO A 270 -8.29 11.18 11.52
C PRO A 270 -7.56 10.75 12.80
N ILE A 271 -6.49 11.48 13.12
CA ILE A 271 -5.99 11.96 14.41
C ILE A 271 -4.68 12.69 14.08
N GLY A 272 -4.69 14.02 14.23
CA GLY A 272 -3.54 14.90 14.00
C GLY A 272 -3.69 15.73 12.72
N ARG A 273 -4.00 17.02 12.86
CA ARG A 273 -3.78 18.02 11.82
C ARG A 273 -2.30 18.00 11.43
N ILE A 274 -1.97 17.44 10.28
CA ILE A 274 -0.65 17.63 9.67
C ILE A 274 -0.73 18.80 8.70
N THR A 275 -0.42 20.01 9.19
CA THR A 275 -0.15 21.16 8.33
C THR A 275 1.27 21.03 7.76
N HIS A 276 1.43 20.41 6.60
CA HIS A 276 2.68 20.50 5.84
C HIS A 276 2.57 21.59 4.78
N ASN A 277 3.10 22.79 5.06
CA ASN A 277 3.37 23.84 4.07
C ASN A 277 4.65 23.58 3.24
N LYS A 278 5.22 22.38 3.30
CA LYS A 278 6.40 22.00 2.50
C LYS A 278 6.02 20.90 1.51
N THR A 279 6.13 21.21 0.23
CA THR A 279 6.26 20.23 -0.86
C THR A 279 7.60 19.54 -0.68
N TYR A 280 7.59 18.28 -0.26
CA TYR A 280 8.82 17.49 -0.16
C TYR A 280 9.17 16.96 -1.55
N LYS A 281 10.37 17.29 -2.03
CA LYS A 281 11.00 16.60 -3.17
C LYS A 281 11.18 15.14 -2.77
N ASP A 282 10.97 14.22 -3.71
CA ASP A 282 11.43 12.83 -3.59
C ASP A 282 12.95 12.91 -3.43
N PHE A 283 13.43 12.80 -2.19
CA PHE A 283 14.87 12.80 -1.94
C PHE A 283 15.35 11.44 -2.42
N GLY A 284 15.93 11.42 -3.62
CA GLY A 284 16.72 10.30 -4.09
C GLY A 284 17.56 9.78 -2.94
N ILE A 285 17.39 8.50 -2.63
CA ILE A 285 18.04 7.86 -1.52
C ILE A 285 19.53 7.79 -1.88
N ASN A 286 20.32 8.72 -1.34
CA ASN A 286 21.78 8.69 -1.51
C ASN A 286 22.38 7.82 -0.40
N ILE A 287 22.60 6.54 -0.73
CA ILE A 287 23.20 5.53 0.16
C ILE A 287 24.73 5.41 -0.05
N GLU A 288 25.36 6.30 -0.83
CA GLU A 288 26.79 6.23 -1.19
C GLU A 288 27.79 6.29 -0.01
N ASN A 289 27.32 6.48 1.24
CA ASN A 289 28.15 6.46 2.44
C ASN A 289 27.99 5.19 3.31
N LEU A 290 27.55 4.06 2.74
CA LEU A 290 27.68 2.76 3.42
C LEU A 290 29.12 2.25 3.32
N SER A 291 29.98 2.72 4.22
CA SER A 291 31.19 1.97 4.58
C SER A 291 30.76 0.71 5.33
N ILE A 292 30.85 -0.44 4.65
CA ILE A 292 30.88 -1.78 5.26
C ILE A 292 32.24 -1.96 5.92
#